data_AF-A0A093GBJ3-F1
#
_entry.id   AF-A0A093GBJ3-F1
#
_cell.length_a   1.000
_cell.length_b   1.000
_cell.length_c   1.000
_cell.angle_alpha   90.00
_cell.angle_beta   90.00
_cell.angle_gamma   90.00
#
_symmetry.space_group_name_H-M   'P 1'
#
loop_
_entity.id
_entity.type
_entity.pdbx_description
1 polymer ?
#
loop_
_entity_poly.entity_id
_entity_poly.type
_entity_poly.pdbx_seq_one_letter_code
_entity_poly.pdbx_strand_id
1 'polypeptide(L)'
;IRESLQVVRSRDPRIHRMPFLDAGHKLGVKKEGGGSSDYHALGAMEVICSSMAKTLQTALHPPDWLQGNYLAVRYEDLVVEPIKTLRQVYGFVNLSVSPEMEKFALNMTSGPGYSSKPFVVQQQIKQVEEYCHQPMALLGYEKVSSPEEVKDLSRTLLRKPRL
;
A
#
# COMPACT_ATOMS: atom_id res chain seq x y z
N ILE A 1 2.20 7.08 -9.81
CA ILE A 1 0.78 6.92 -9.44
C ILE A 1 0.42 8.11 -8.57
N ARG A 2 -0.27 9.11 -9.13
CA ARG A 2 -0.68 10.31 -8.40
C ARG A 2 -2.12 10.11 -7.96
N GLU A 3 -2.34 9.81 -6.69
CA GLU A 3 -3.61 10.23 -6.11
C GLU A 3 -3.69 11.76 -6.29
N SER A 4 -4.83 12.25 -6.77
CA SER A 4 -5.00 13.68 -7.01
C SER A 4 -4.78 14.43 -5.70
N LEU A 5 -3.91 15.44 -5.70
CA LEU A 5 -3.65 16.33 -4.55
C LEU A 5 -4.94 16.88 -3.91
N GLN A 6 -6.02 16.92 -4.69
CA GLN A 6 -7.36 17.28 -4.23
C GLN A 6 -7.98 16.27 -3.23
N VAL A 7 -7.68 14.98 -3.34
CA VAL A 7 -8.12 13.93 -2.41
C VAL A 7 -7.37 14.04 -1.08
N VAL A 8 -6.06 14.34 -1.12
CA VAL A 8 -5.25 14.62 0.08
C VAL A 8 -5.80 15.85 0.82
N ARG A 9 -6.16 16.91 0.07
CA ARG A 9 -6.74 18.15 0.61
C ARG A 9 -8.14 17.98 1.20
N SER A 10 -8.96 17.04 0.70
CA SER A 10 -10.30 16.81 1.25
C SER A 10 -10.26 16.07 2.59
N ARG A 11 -9.22 15.25 2.82
CA ARG A 11 -9.06 14.42 4.01
C ARG A 11 -8.38 15.12 5.18
N ASP A 12 -7.58 16.16 4.93
CA ASP A 12 -7.04 17.02 6.00
C ASP A 12 -7.12 18.52 5.65
N PRO A 13 -8.09 19.26 6.18
CA PRO A 13 -8.19 20.71 5.99
C PRO A 13 -7.06 21.50 6.70
N ARG A 14 -6.29 20.88 7.61
CA ARG A 14 -5.16 21.53 8.32
C ARG A 14 -3.89 21.61 7.48
N ILE A 15 -3.80 20.90 6.35
CA ILE A 15 -2.74 21.12 5.35
C ILE A 15 -2.78 22.54 4.77
N HIS A 16 -3.90 23.26 4.91
CA HIS A 16 -4.00 24.68 4.56
C HIS A 16 -3.27 25.61 5.55
N ARG A 17 -2.89 25.11 6.73
CA ARG A 17 -2.26 25.88 7.81
C ARG A 17 -1.18 25.05 8.53
N MET A 18 -0.11 24.70 7.82
CA MET A 18 1.17 24.69 8.53
C MET A 18 1.71 26.12 8.50
N PRO A 19 1.82 26.81 9.65
CA PRO A 19 2.56 28.06 9.71
C PRO A 19 3.98 27.76 9.25
N PHE A 20 4.52 28.63 8.39
CA PHE A 20 5.96 28.76 8.20
C PHE A 20 6.61 28.75 9.59
N LEU A 21 7.22 27.64 9.97
CA LEU A 21 8.07 27.61 11.16
C LEU A 21 9.24 28.54 10.86
N ASP A 22 9.37 29.52 11.73
CA ASP A 22 10.21 30.69 11.61
C ASP A 22 11.63 30.40 11.15
N ALA A 23 12.12 31.28 10.28
CA ALA A 23 13.49 31.32 9.76
C ALA A 23 14.47 31.75 10.88
N GLY A 24 14.77 30.84 11.80
CA GLY A 24 15.55 31.11 13.01
C GLY A 24 16.98 30.54 13.07
N HIS A 25 17.44 29.75 12.09
CA HIS A 25 18.81 29.25 12.08
C HIS A 25 19.55 29.66 10.80
N LYS A 26 20.27 30.77 10.90
CA LYS A 26 21.38 31.10 10.00
C LYS A 26 22.42 29.98 10.11
N LEU A 27 22.71 29.30 9.00
CA LEU A 27 24.05 28.97 8.54
C LEU A 27 23.95 28.58 7.06
N GLY A 28 24.71 29.30 6.23
CA GLY A 28 24.55 29.33 4.78
C GLY A 28 24.72 27.99 4.11
N VAL A 29 23.77 27.64 3.23
CA VAL A 29 23.96 26.66 2.17
C VAL A 29 23.30 27.21 0.91
N LYS A 30 24.06 27.14 -0.19
CA LYS A 30 23.69 27.58 -1.53
C LYS A 30 22.30 27.07 -1.95
N LYS A 31 21.59 27.93 -2.70
CA LYS A 31 20.43 27.56 -3.53
C LYS A 31 20.76 26.34 -4.39
N GLU A 32 20.11 25.22 -4.12
CA GLU A 32 19.75 24.23 -5.14
C GLU A 32 18.23 23.99 -5.06
N GLY A 33 17.55 24.18 -6.19
CA GLY A 33 16.10 24.20 -6.31
C GLY A 33 15.45 22.82 -6.31
N GLY A 34 15.69 22.00 -5.28
CA GLY A 34 15.13 20.65 -5.14
C GLY A 34 14.01 20.47 -4.10
N GLY A 35 13.87 21.37 -3.12
CA GLY A 35 13.14 21.05 -1.87
C GLY A 35 11.62 20.89 -1.98
N SER A 36 10.92 21.63 -2.85
CA SER A 36 9.44 21.73 -2.80
C SER A 36 8.71 20.43 -3.15
N SER A 37 9.25 19.64 -4.09
CA SER A 37 8.61 18.40 -4.56
C SER A 37 8.65 17.29 -3.50
N ASP A 38 9.76 17.19 -2.76
CA ASP A 38 9.96 16.15 -1.77
C ASP A 38 9.10 16.39 -0.52
N TYR A 39 8.86 17.65 -0.13
CA TYR A 39 7.92 17.97 0.95
C TYR A 39 6.48 17.58 0.62
N HIS A 40 6.05 17.77 -0.64
CA HIS A 40 4.73 17.33 -1.07
C HIS A 40 4.60 15.81 -1.09
N ALA A 41 5.66 15.09 -1.47
CA ALA A 41 5.68 13.63 -1.44
C ALA A 41 5.68 13.08 0.00
N LEU A 42 6.44 13.70 0.90
CA LEU A 42 6.48 13.36 2.32
C LEU A 42 5.13 13.57 3.00
N GLY A 43 4.51 14.74 2.83
CA GLY A 43 3.19 15.02 3.39
C GLY A 43 2.10 14.13 2.80
N ALA A 44 2.18 13.80 1.50
CA ALA A 44 1.28 12.83 0.90
C ALA A 44 1.46 11.43 1.50
N MET A 45 2.70 10.98 1.71
CA MET A 45 3.01 9.68 2.32
C MET A 45 2.40 9.56 3.72
N GLU A 46 2.60 10.58 4.56
CA GLU A 46 2.06 10.62 5.91
C GLU A 46 0.53 10.48 5.91
N VAL A 47 -0.16 11.23 5.04
CA VAL A 47 -1.63 11.17 4.93
C VAL A 47 -2.09 9.81 4.40
N ILE A 48 -1.45 9.27 3.37
CA ILE A 48 -1.81 7.98 2.76
C ILE A 48 -1.60 6.85 3.77
N CYS A 49 -0.39 6.71 4.32
CA CYS A 49 -0.06 5.64 5.26
C CYS A 49 -0.92 5.72 6.53
N SER A 50 -1.15 6.93 7.08
CA SER A 50 -2.01 7.11 8.25
C SER A 50 -3.47 6.80 7.94
N SER A 51 -3.96 7.18 6.76
CA SER A 51 -5.32 6.83 6.34
C SER A 51 -5.48 5.33 6.15
N MET A 52 -4.51 4.66 5.53
CA MET A 52 -4.51 3.20 5.35
C MET A 52 -4.49 2.49 6.70
N ALA A 53 -3.63 2.93 7.64
CA ALA A 53 -3.57 2.37 8.98
C ALA A 53 -4.93 2.43 9.67
N LYS A 54 -5.61 3.58 9.62
CA LYS A 54 -6.96 3.75 10.19
C LYS A 54 -7.98 2.84 9.53
N THR A 55 -8.03 2.78 8.20
CA THR A 55 -8.94 1.89 7.47
C THR A 55 -8.74 0.42 7.87
N LEU A 56 -7.47 -0.02 7.97
CA LEU A 56 -7.15 -1.40 8.35
C LEU A 56 -7.46 -1.69 9.82
N GLN A 57 -7.29 -0.72 10.72
CA GLN A 57 -7.73 -0.86 12.11
C GLN A 57 -9.24 -1.02 12.22
N THR A 58 -10.01 -0.29 11.41
CA THR A 58 -11.47 -0.49 11.33
C THR A 58 -11.81 -1.85 10.74
N ALA A 59 -11.05 -2.35 9.76
CA ALA A 59 -11.28 -3.68 9.21
C ALA A 59 -10.96 -4.81 10.23
N LEU A 60 -9.96 -4.61 11.09
CA LEU A 60 -9.64 -5.54 12.19
C LEU A 60 -10.71 -5.58 13.28
N HIS A 61 -11.28 -4.41 13.59
CA HIS A 61 -12.30 -4.25 14.62
C HIS A 61 -13.54 -3.63 13.99
N PRO A 62 -14.25 -4.39 13.13
CA PRO A 62 -15.34 -3.85 12.33
C PRO A 62 -16.51 -3.46 13.25
N PRO A 63 -17.09 -2.26 13.08
CA PRO A 63 -18.37 -1.95 13.70
C PRO A 63 -19.48 -2.85 13.11
N ASP A 64 -20.59 -2.98 13.82
CA ASP A 64 -21.69 -3.90 13.47
C ASP A 64 -22.18 -3.76 12.02
N TRP A 65 -22.24 -2.53 11.49
CA TRP A 65 -22.67 -2.29 10.12
C TRP A 65 -21.65 -2.73 9.06
N LEU A 66 -20.38 -2.89 9.42
CA LEU A 66 -19.29 -3.30 8.53
C LEU A 66 -19.06 -4.81 8.59
N GLN A 67 -19.22 -5.41 9.76
CA GLN A 67 -18.97 -6.83 10.00
C GLN A 67 -19.83 -7.70 9.09
N GLY A 68 -19.19 -8.58 8.32
CA GLY A 68 -19.87 -9.46 7.35
C GLY A 68 -20.39 -8.77 6.08
N ASN A 69 -20.33 -7.43 6.00
CA ASN A 69 -20.77 -6.66 4.83
C ASN A 69 -19.61 -6.21 3.93
N TYR A 70 -18.37 -6.34 4.40
CA TYR A 70 -17.17 -6.03 3.64
C TYR A 70 -16.14 -7.14 3.75
N LEU A 71 -15.47 -7.44 2.63
CA LEU A 71 -14.39 -8.41 2.53
C LEU A 71 -13.11 -7.72 2.08
N ALA A 72 -12.03 -7.89 2.85
CA ALA A 72 -10.70 -7.50 2.43
C ALA A 72 -10.12 -8.57 1.49
N VAL A 73 -9.68 -8.17 0.30
CA VAL A 73 -9.05 -9.04 -0.69
C VAL A 73 -7.72 -8.43 -1.09
N ARG A 74 -6.64 -9.18 -0.87
CA ARG A 74 -5.29 -8.77 -1.25
C ARG A 74 -4.99 -9.33 -2.64
N TYR A 75 -4.52 -8.48 -3.55
CA TYR A 75 -4.23 -8.85 -4.93
C TYR A 75 -3.25 -10.02 -5.01
N GLU A 76 -2.21 -10.00 -4.15
CA GLU A 76 -1.20 -11.04 -4.12
C GLU A 76 -1.78 -12.42 -3.79
N ASP A 77 -2.75 -12.51 -2.87
CA ASP A 77 -3.40 -13.78 -2.53
C ASP A 77 -4.26 -14.30 -3.69
N LEU A 78 -4.86 -13.40 -4.47
CA LEU A 78 -5.62 -13.76 -5.67
C LEU A 78 -4.72 -14.31 -6.78
N VAL A 79 -3.53 -13.74 -6.99
CA VAL A 79 -2.62 -14.25 -8.03
C VAL A 79 -1.84 -15.48 -7.60
N VAL A 80 -1.54 -15.64 -6.31
CA VAL A 80 -0.82 -16.81 -5.78
C VAL A 80 -1.73 -18.01 -5.58
N GLU A 81 -2.93 -17.83 -5.03
CA GLU A 81 -3.93 -18.91 -4.85
C GLU A 81 -5.28 -18.57 -5.50
N PRO A 82 -5.38 -18.51 -6.85
CA PRO A 82 -6.55 -17.97 -7.54
C PRO A 82 -7.87 -18.64 -7.19
N ILE A 83 -7.90 -19.97 -7.21
CA ILE A 83 -9.13 -20.74 -6.97
C ILE A 83 -9.62 -20.58 -5.53
N LYS A 84 -8.70 -20.57 -4.56
CA LYS A 84 -9.02 -20.43 -3.15
C LYS A 84 -9.60 -19.03 -2.87
N THR A 85 -8.92 -17.99 -3.33
CA THR A 85 -9.34 -16.60 -3.13
C THR A 85 -10.66 -16.32 -3.88
N LEU A 86 -10.84 -16.84 -5.09
CA LEU A 86 -12.09 -16.75 -5.85
C LEU A 86 -13.27 -17.37 -5.08
N ARG A 87 -13.10 -18.59 -4.56
CA ARG A 87 -14.14 -19.28 -3.77
C ARG A 87 -14.50 -18.51 -2.50
N GLN A 88 -13.52 -17.91 -1.82
CA GLN A 88 -13.77 -17.04 -0.67
C GLN A 88 -14.61 -15.82 -1.05
N VAL A 89 -14.28 -15.14 -2.15
CA VAL A 89 -15.00 -13.97 -2.64
C VAL A 89 -16.44 -14.31 -3.04
N TYR A 90 -16.62 -15.39 -3.81
CA TYR A 90 -17.95 -15.85 -4.23
C TYR A 90 -18.80 -16.30 -3.04
N GLY A 91 -18.21 -17.04 -2.10
CA GLY A 91 -18.88 -17.46 -0.88
C GLY A 91 -19.34 -16.28 -0.02
N PHE A 92 -18.53 -15.21 0.03
CA PHE A 92 -18.88 -13.98 0.74
C PHE A 92 -20.14 -13.29 0.18
N VAL A 93 -20.31 -13.28 -1.15
CA VAL A 93 -21.51 -12.73 -1.80
C VAL A 93 -22.62 -13.76 -2.02
N ASN A 94 -22.52 -14.94 -1.39
CA ASN A 94 -23.47 -16.05 -1.50
C ASN A 94 -23.73 -16.52 -2.95
N LEU A 95 -22.67 -16.59 -3.75
CA LEU A 95 -22.70 -17.13 -5.12
C LEU A 95 -21.91 -18.44 -5.20
N SER A 96 -22.33 -19.33 -6.10
CA SER A 96 -21.56 -20.51 -6.45
C SER A 96 -20.53 -20.20 -7.55
N VAL A 97 -19.33 -20.78 -7.43
CA VAL A 97 -18.30 -20.66 -8.46
C VAL A 97 -18.54 -21.73 -9.53
N SER A 98 -18.57 -21.34 -10.80
CA SER A 98 -18.62 -22.30 -11.92
C SER A 98 -17.22 -22.76 -12.35
N PRO A 99 -17.08 -23.95 -12.95
CA PRO A 99 -15.79 -24.42 -13.48
C PRO A 99 -15.17 -23.47 -14.51
N GLU A 100 -15.99 -22.77 -15.30
CA GLU A 100 -15.54 -21.78 -16.29
C GLU A 100 -14.92 -20.57 -15.61
N MET A 101 -15.49 -20.14 -14.48
CA MET A 101 -14.96 -19.02 -13.71
C MET A 101 -13.64 -19.39 -13.02
N GLU A 102 -13.50 -20.62 -12.51
CA GLU A 102 -12.22 -21.13 -11.99
C GLU A 102 -11.14 -21.13 -13.07
N LYS A 103 -11.48 -21.61 -14.27
CA LYS A 103 -10.59 -21.61 -15.43
C LYS A 103 -10.23 -20.19 -15.87
N PHE A 104 -11.19 -19.26 -15.86
CA PHE A 104 -10.95 -17.85 -16.18
C PHE A 104 -9.96 -17.22 -15.20
N ALA A 105 -10.17 -17.41 -13.89
CA ALA A 105 -9.26 -16.88 -12.87
C ALA A 105 -7.84 -17.41 -13.08
N LEU A 106 -7.65 -18.72 -13.24
CA LEU A 106 -6.34 -19.31 -13.51
C LEU A 106 -5.67 -18.73 -14.76
N ASN A 107 -6.42 -18.59 -15.85
CA ASN A 107 -5.89 -18.06 -17.10
C ASN A 107 -5.45 -16.60 -16.98
N MET A 108 -6.21 -15.78 -16.25
CA MET A 108 -5.93 -14.34 -16.09
C MET A 108 -4.81 -14.06 -15.09
N THR A 109 -4.54 -14.96 -14.14
CA THR A 109 -3.47 -14.80 -13.14
C THR A 109 -2.16 -15.47 -13.54
N SER A 110 -2.16 -16.39 -14.51
CA SER A 110 -0.96 -17.14 -14.95
C SER A 110 -0.18 -16.45 -16.08
N GLY A 111 -0.33 -15.14 -16.27
CA GLY A 111 0.38 -14.39 -17.29
C GLY A 111 1.89 -14.35 -17.05
N PRO A 112 2.72 -14.21 -18.10
CA PRO A 112 4.16 -14.02 -17.93
C PRO A 112 4.40 -12.76 -17.09
N GLY A 113 5.12 -12.89 -15.98
CA GLY A 113 5.41 -11.78 -15.08
C GLY A 113 6.04 -10.59 -15.82
N TYR A 114 5.56 -9.37 -15.55
CA TYR A 114 6.10 -8.16 -16.15
C TYR A 114 7.51 -7.87 -15.61
N SER A 115 8.42 -7.51 -16.53
CA SER A 115 9.73 -6.87 -16.32
C SER A 115 10.62 -7.43 -15.20
N SER A 116 11.65 -8.18 -15.59
CA SER A 116 12.75 -8.64 -14.70
C SER A 116 13.67 -7.52 -14.17
N LYS A 117 13.33 -6.25 -14.41
CA LYS A 117 14.11 -5.10 -13.96
C LYS A 117 13.31 -4.31 -12.91
N PRO A 118 13.63 -4.44 -11.61
CA PRO A 118 13.10 -3.55 -10.59
C PRO A 118 13.60 -2.13 -10.87
N PHE A 119 12.71 -1.20 -11.22
CA PHE A 119 12.99 0.23 -11.15
C PHE A 119 12.90 0.65 -9.69
N VAL A 120 13.98 0.48 -8.93
CA VAL A 120 13.91 0.66 -7.49
C VAL A 120 15.12 1.42 -6.96
N VAL A 121 14.85 2.57 -6.33
CA VAL A 121 15.82 3.33 -5.54
C VAL A 121 15.66 2.92 -4.08
N GLN A 122 16.69 2.30 -3.49
CA GLN A 122 16.63 1.75 -2.12
C GLN A 122 16.18 2.79 -1.07
N GLN A 123 16.59 4.05 -1.22
CA GLN A 123 16.19 5.12 -0.31
C GLN A 123 14.66 5.35 -0.30
N GLN A 124 14.01 5.24 -1.45
CA GLN A 124 12.55 5.40 -1.56
C GLN A 124 11.82 4.23 -0.89
N ILE A 125 12.34 3.00 -0.98
CA ILE A 125 11.75 1.85 -0.27
C ILE A 125 11.77 2.09 1.24
N LYS A 126 12.95 2.40 1.81
CA LYS A 126 13.09 2.60 3.25
C LYS A 126 12.15 3.67 3.78
N GLN A 127 11.99 4.76 3.02
CA GLN A 127 11.07 5.82 3.36
C GLN A 127 9.61 5.34 3.40
N VAL A 128 9.15 4.61 2.37
CA VAL A 128 7.80 4.03 2.36
C VAL A 128 7.63 3.07 3.54
N GLU A 129 8.60 2.17 3.76
CA GLU A 129 8.55 1.18 4.83
C GLU A 129 8.47 1.80 6.24
N GLU A 130 9.10 2.95 6.45
CA GLU A 130 9.06 3.68 7.72
C GLU A 130 7.69 4.32 7.95
N TYR A 131 7.18 5.06 6.97
CA TYR A 131 5.86 5.72 7.08
C TYR A 131 4.70 4.72 7.10
N CYS A 132 4.76 3.68 6.27
CA CYS A 132 3.71 2.69 6.10
C CYS A 132 3.96 1.40 6.92
N HIS A 133 4.86 1.41 7.92
CA HIS A 133 5.20 0.20 8.69
C HIS A 133 3.98 -0.51 9.28
N GLN A 134 3.02 0.23 9.83
CA GLN A 134 1.81 -0.32 10.45
C GLN A 134 0.88 -0.97 9.41
N PRO A 135 0.42 -0.28 8.34
CA PRO A 135 -0.43 -0.91 7.33
C PRO A 135 0.28 -2.06 6.62
N MET A 136 1.59 -1.97 6.37
CA MET A 136 2.37 -3.09 5.81
C MET A 136 2.33 -4.32 6.71
N ALA A 137 2.57 -4.17 8.01
CA ALA A 137 2.54 -5.27 8.96
C ALA A 137 1.15 -5.93 9.08
N LEU A 138 0.07 -5.14 9.02
CA LEU A 138 -1.31 -5.64 9.05
C LEU A 138 -1.66 -6.43 7.78
N LEU A 139 -1.25 -5.93 6.62
CA LEU A 139 -1.46 -6.58 5.34
C LEU A 139 -0.47 -7.71 5.06
N GLY A 140 0.50 -7.95 5.95
CA GLY A 140 1.49 -9.01 5.81
C GLY A 140 2.55 -8.74 4.74
N TYR A 141 2.90 -7.48 4.49
CA TYR A 141 4.04 -7.11 3.66
C TYR A 141 5.31 -7.04 4.51
N GLU A 142 6.33 -7.78 4.12
CA GLU A 142 7.62 -7.78 4.79
C GLU A 142 8.50 -6.62 4.36
N LYS A 143 9.23 -6.06 5.32
CA LYS A 143 10.24 -5.04 5.05
C LYS A 143 11.54 -5.69 4.57
N VAL A 144 12.25 -4.98 3.72
CA VAL A 144 13.58 -5.36 3.25
C VAL A 144 14.67 -4.63 4.05
N SER A 145 15.69 -5.36 4.47
CA SER A 145 16.78 -4.80 5.26
C SER A 145 17.98 -4.39 4.39
N SER A 146 18.12 -4.97 3.20
CA SER A 146 19.30 -4.78 2.36
C SER A 146 18.97 -4.63 0.86
N PRO A 147 19.85 -4.01 0.06
CA PRO A 147 19.67 -3.90 -1.39
C PRO A 147 19.70 -5.24 -2.12
N GLU A 148 20.32 -6.26 -1.53
CA GLU A 148 20.35 -7.63 -2.06
C GLU A 148 18.97 -8.26 -1.94
N GLU A 149 18.30 -8.09 -0.79
CA GLU A 149 16.92 -8.58 -0.59
C GLU A 149 15.93 -7.95 -1.57
N VAL A 150 16.11 -6.68 -1.93
CA VAL A 150 15.28 -5.99 -2.94
C VAL A 150 15.38 -6.64 -4.32
N LYS A 151 16.52 -7.24 -4.63
CA LYS A 151 16.81 -7.83 -5.95
C LYS A 151 16.53 -9.32 -5.99
N ASP A 152 16.36 -9.95 -4.83
CA ASP A 152 16.09 -11.38 -4.73
C ASP A 152 14.60 -11.68 -4.99
N LEU A 153 14.28 -11.93 -6.26
CA LEU A 153 12.94 -12.31 -6.70
C LEU A 153 12.53 -13.73 -6.26
N SER A 154 13.46 -14.54 -5.73
CA SER A 154 13.16 -15.89 -5.24
C SER A 154 12.56 -15.88 -3.83
N ARG A 155 12.77 -14.78 -3.09
CA ARG A 155 12.26 -14.59 -1.74
C ARG A 155 10.87 -13.97 -1.77
N THR A 156 9.92 -14.60 -1.07
CA THR A 156 8.61 -13.98 -0.83
C THR A 156 8.73 -12.85 0.20
N LEU A 157 8.13 -11.70 -0.12
CA LEU A 157 7.95 -10.58 0.81
C LEU A 157 6.53 -10.54 1.38
N LEU A 158 5.83 -11.68 1.35
CA LEU A 158 4.45 -11.81 1.80
C LEU A 158 4.37 -12.80 2.96
N ARG A 159 3.63 -12.40 3.99
CA ARG A 159 3.12 -13.26 5.06
C ARG A 159 1.59 -13.25 5.05
N LYS A 160 1.01 -14.12 5.88
CA LYS A 160 -0.44 -14.12 6.11
C LYS A 160 -0.87 -12.77 6.71
N PRO A 161 -1.88 -12.08 6.12
CA PRO A 161 -2.44 -10.86 6.69
C PRO A 161 -2.98 -11.12 8.10
N ARG A 162 -3.02 -10.07 8.92
CA ARG A 162 -3.57 -10.09 10.29
C ARG A 162 -5.05 -9.68 10.35
N LEU A 163 -5.63 -9.32 9.21
CA LEU A 163 -7.04 -8.98 9.02
C LEU A 163 -7.97 -10.19 9.23
#